data_AF-A0A1V5IF41-F1
#
_entry.id   AF-A0A1V5IF41-F1
#
_cell.length_a   1.000
_cell.length_b   1.000
_cell.length_c   1.000
_cell.angle_alpha   90.00
_cell.angle_beta   90.00
_cell.angle_gamma   90.00
#
_symmetry.space_group_name_H-M   'P 1'
#
loop_
_entity.id
_entity.type
_entity.pdbx_description
1 polymer ?
#
loop_
_entity_poly.entity_id
_entity_poly.type
_entity_poly.pdbx_seq_one_letter_code
_entity_poly.pdbx_strand_id
1 'polypeptide(L)'
;MVQRGDEEEVEKLLRSDTIWFCGQCMSCKPRCPRGNAPGVVINILRKVSQEMGYYKESRLGRQQVEIMENTGNNILEIGYCVHPDRMRPENHPEQGPIWDWYLKNIKDVAPKFGANYHGKGPGALREISPETMEELRNIFRVTGGMDFYDTILNGRKDDRLRIFNKNPKSRKP
;
A
#
# COMPACT_ATOMS: atom_id res chain seq x y z
N MET A 1 -12.72 -19.75 -10.41
CA MET A 1 -13.38 -18.60 -9.76
C MET A 1 -13.40 -17.43 -10.74
N VAL A 2 -12.36 -16.58 -10.80
CA VAL A 2 -12.33 -15.42 -11.74
C VAL A 2 -12.55 -15.80 -13.21
N GLN A 3 -11.82 -16.80 -13.73
CA GLN A 3 -11.98 -17.24 -15.13
C GLN A 3 -13.34 -17.88 -15.44
N ARG A 4 -14.06 -18.35 -14.41
CA ARG A 4 -15.38 -18.95 -14.55
C ARG A 4 -16.52 -17.93 -14.40
N GLY A 5 -16.20 -16.67 -14.04
CA GLY A 5 -17.20 -15.63 -13.78
C GLY A 5 -18.10 -15.94 -12.58
N ASP A 6 -17.59 -16.68 -11.60
CA ASP A 6 -18.35 -17.05 -10.40
C ASP A 6 -18.26 -15.94 -9.36
N GLU A 7 -19.27 -15.07 -9.33
CA GLU A 7 -19.28 -13.85 -8.50
C GLU A 7 -19.38 -14.15 -7.01
N GLU A 8 -20.13 -15.19 -6.59
CA GLU A 8 -20.25 -15.56 -5.18
C GLU A 8 -18.90 -16.04 -4.62
N GLU A 9 -18.20 -16.87 -5.39
CA GLU A 9 -16.87 -17.35 -5.01
C GLU A 9 -15.84 -16.22 -5.01
N VAL A 10 -15.94 -15.27 -5.95
CA VAL A 10 -15.07 -14.08 -5.96
C VAL A 10 -15.34 -13.20 -4.74
N GLU A 11 -16.59 -12.96 -4.38
CA GLU A 11 -16.92 -12.16 -3.19
C GLU A 11 -16.37 -12.80 -1.90
N LYS A 12 -16.56 -14.13 -1.72
CA LYS A 12 -15.96 -14.88 -0.60
C LYS A 12 -14.44 -14.70 -0.56
N LEU A 13 -13.79 -14.76 -1.72
CA LEU A 13 -12.34 -14.57 -1.84
C LEU A 13 -11.91 -13.15 -1.43
N LEU A 14 -12.64 -12.12 -1.85
CA LEU A 14 -12.36 -10.71 -1.55
C LEU A 14 -12.46 -10.37 -0.06
N ARG A 15 -13.30 -11.10 0.69
CA ARG A 15 -13.48 -10.97 2.15
C ARG A 15 -12.46 -11.80 2.96
N SER A 16 -11.76 -12.73 2.32
CA SER A 16 -10.83 -13.67 2.97
C SER A 16 -9.38 -13.17 3.06
N ASP A 17 -8.58 -13.82 3.92
CA ASP A 17 -7.12 -13.60 4.00
C ASP A 17 -6.36 -14.08 2.75
N THR A 18 -6.97 -14.91 1.89
CA THR A 18 -6.28 -15.66 0.84
C THR A 18 -5.52 -14.77 -0.14
N ILE A 19 -6.13 -13.68 -0.60
CA ILE A 19 -5.49 -12.74 -1.54
C ILE A 19 -4.34 -11.98 -0.88
N TRP A 20 -4.32 -11.88 0.45
CA TRP A 20 -3.31 -11.14 1.22
C TRP A 20 -2.04 -11.94 1.50
N PHE A 21 -2.06 -13.28 1.37
CA PHE A 21 -0.85 -14.10 1.48
C PHE A 21 0.13 -13.94 0.30
N CYS A 22 -0.31 -13.38 -0.82
CA CYS A 22 0.60 -13.14 -1.95
C CYS A 22 1.71 -12.14 -1.57
N GLY A 23 2.96 -12.59 -1.56
CA GLY A 23 4.13 -11.73 -1.32
C GLY A 23 4.52 -10.83 -2.50
N GLN A 24 3.71 -10.75 -3.55
CA GLN A 24 3.95 -9.94 -4.76
C GLN A 24 5.33 -10.16 -5.42
N CYS A 25 5.96 -11.32 -5.21
CA CYS A 25 7.29 -11.65 -5.76
C CYS A 25 7.30 -11.84 -7.28
N MET A 26 6.13 -11.86 -7.92
CA MET A 26 5.91 -12.06 -9.35
C MET A 26 6.51 -13.35 -9.95
N SER A 27 6.93 -14.30 -9.10
CA SER A 27 7.48 -15.60 -9.52
C SER A 27 6.50 -16.42 -10.39
N CYS A 28 5.20 -16.19 -10.22
CA CYS A 28 4.14 -16.82 -11.00
C CYS A 28 4.10 -16.36 -12.46
N LYS A 29 4.49 -15.11 -12.78
CA LYS A 29 4.41 -14.54 -14.13
C LYS A 29 5.29 -15.28 -15.15
N PRO A 30 6.61 -15.45 -14.93
CA PRO A 30 7.47 -16.16 -15.89
C PRO A 30 7.19 -17.68 -15.94
N ARG A 31 6.47 -18.23 -14.97
CA ARG A 31 6.18 -19.67 -14.88
C ARG A 31 4.82 -20.07 -15.45
N CYS A 32 3.97 -19.11 -15.83
CA CYS A 32 2.63 -19.44 -16.29
C CYS A 32 2.66 -19.95 -17.74
N PRO A 33 2.33 -21.23 -18.01
CA PRO A 33 2.35 -21.78 -19.37
C PRO A 33 1.26 -21.19 -20.28
N ARG A 34 0.30 -20.45 -19.70
CA ARG A 34 -0.79 -19.77 -20.42
C ARG A 34 -0.53 -18.27 -20.63
N GLY A 35 0.66 -17.78 -20.30
CA GLY A 35 1.01 -16.36 -20.44
C GLY A 35 0.27 -15.41 -19.49
N ASN A 36 -0.42 -15.94 -18.47
CA ASN A 36 -1.11 -15.11 -17.49
C ASN A 36 -0.13 -14.48 -16.49
N ALA A 37 -0.60 -13.44 -15.79
CA ALA A 37 0.10 -12.83 -14.66
C ALA A 37 -0.72 -12.96 -13.36
N PRO A 38 -0.72 -14.13 -12.69
CA PRO A 38 -1.55 -14.35 -11.49
C PRO A 38 -1.33 -13.32 -10.37
N GLY A 39 -0.08 -12.91 -10.14
CA GLY A 39 0.24 -11.88 -9.14
C GLY A 39 -0.42 -10.52 -9.42
N VAL A 40 -0.58 -10.17 -10.70
CA VAL A 40 -1.30 -8.95 -11.11
C VAL A 40 -2.80 -9.10 -10.86
N VAL A 41 -3.38 -10.26 -11.18
CA VAL A 41 -4.80 -10.55 -10.87
C VAL A 41 -5.07 -10.44 -9.37
N ILE A 42 -4.19 -10.97 -8.53
CA ILE A 42 -4.31 -10.85 -7.07
C ILE A 42 -4.25 -9.39 -6.62
N ASN A 43 -3.38 -8.56 -7.21
CA ASN A 43 -3.32 -7.13 -6.89
C ASN A 43 -4.62 -6.40 -7.26
N ILE A 44 -5.24 -6.75 -8.38
CA ILE A 44 -6.54 -6.21 -8.77
C ILE A 44 -7.61 -6.63 -7.77
N LEU A 45 -7.63 -7.90 -7.35
CA LEU A 45 -8.57 -8.39 -6.33
C LEU A 45 -8.38 -7.66 -4.99
N ARG A 46 -7.14 -7.40 -4.57
CA ARG A 46 -6.87 -6.57 -3.36
C ARG A 46 -7.45 -5.18 -3.49
N LYS A 47 -7.21 -4.51 -4.63
CA LYS A 47 -7.78 -3.18 -4.91
C LYS A 47 -9.31 -3.20 -4.87
N VAL A 48 -9.95 -4.20 -5.47
CA VAL A 48 -11.42 -4.33 -5.43
C VAL A 48 -11.90 -4.59 -4.01
N SER A 49 -11.23 -5.45 -3.25
CA SER A 49 -11.55 -5.70 -1.83
C SER A 49 -11.45 -4.43 -0.99
N GLN A 50 -10.44 -3.59 -1.27
CA GLN A 50 -10.23 -2.29 -0.65
C GLN A 50 -11.33 -1.30 -1.01
N GLU A 51 -11.60 -1.11 -2.31
CA GLU A 51 -12.63 -0.20 -2.80
C GLU A 51 -14.04 -0.60 -2.33
N MET A 52 -14.32 -1.90 -2.23
CA MET A 52 -15.61 -2.42 -1.75
C MET A 52 -15.72 -2.49 -0.23
N GLY A 53 -14.64 -2.21 0.51
CA GLY A 53 -14.61 -2.29 1.97
C GLY A 53 -14.47 -3.72 2.54
N TYR A 54 -14.43 -4.75 1.70
CA TYR A 54 -14.31 -6.16 2.11
C TYR A 54 -13.00 -6.49 2.81
N TYR A 55 -11.93 -5.72 2.58
CA TYR A 55 -10.65 -5.88 3.28
C TYR A 55 -10.80 -5.78 4.81
N LYS A 56 -11.85 -5.09 5.30
CA LYS A 56 -12.15 -4.95 6.73
C LYS A 56 -12.56 -6.27 7.38
N GLU A 57 -13.04 -7.24 6.61
CA GLU A 57 -13.43 -8.57 7.11
C GLU A 57 -12.25 -9.54 7.17
N SER A 58 -11.19 -9.28 6.41
CA SER A 58 -9.94 -10.02 6.46
C SER A 58 -9.04 -9.53 7.60
N ARG A 59 -8.43 -10.47 8.34
CA ARG A 59 -7.45 -10.14 9.37
C ARG A 59 -6.21 -9.49 8.76
N LEU A 60 -5.72 -10.01 7.64
CA LEU A 60 -4.58 -9.42 6.92
C LEU A 60 -4.96 -8.17 6.14
N GLY A 61 -6.17 -8.13 5.57
CA GLY A 61 -6.68 -6.96 4.87
C GLY A 61 -6.73 -5.72 5.75
N ARG A 62 -7.18 -5.84 7.01
CA ARG A 62 -7.22 -4.71 7.96
C ARG A 62 -5.87 -4.03 8.20
N GLN A 63 -4.75 -4.73 8.03
CA GLN A 63 -3.41 -4.15 8.18
C GLN A 63 -3.11 -3.07 7.12
N GLN A 64 -3.90 -2.97 6.05
CA GLN A 64 -3.78 -1.88 5.09
C GLN A 64 -4.03 -0.51 5.72
N VAL A 65 -4.86 -0.40 6.77
CA VAL A 65 -5.06 0.86 7.49
C VAL A 65 -3.75 1.30 8.14
N GLU A 66 -3.10 0.41 8.89
CA GLU A 66 -1.82 0.67 9.55
C GLU A 66 -0.71 1.02 8.55
N ILE A 67 -0.67 0.35 7.39
CA ILE A 67 0.29 0.68 6.33
C ILE A 67 0.07 2.11 5.80
N MET A 68 -1.18 2.53 5.63
CA MET A 68 -1.50 3.87 5.15
C MET A 68 -1.20 4.93 6.21
N GLU A 69 -1.59 4.71 7.47
CA GLU A 69 -1.31 5.62 8.59
C GLU A 69 0.18 5.78 8.90
N ASN A 70 1.01 4.81 8.53
CA ASN A 70 2.46 4.88 8.70
C ASN A 70 3.17 5.24 7.39
N THR A 71 3.38 4.26 6.52
CA THR A 71 4.16 4.44 5.29
C THR A 71 3.50 5.44 4.34
N GLY A 72 2.17 5.40 4.22
CA GLY A 72 1.43 6.35 3.39
C GLY A 72 1.55 7.80 3.86
N ASN A 73 1.37 8.04 5.16
CA ASN A 73 1.60 9.36 5.76
C ASN A 73 3.06 9.82 5.61
N ASN A 74 4.04 8.94 5.82
CA ASN A 74 5.46 9.32 5.64
C ASN A 74 5.74 9.80 4.21
N ILE A 75 5.18 9.13 3.20
CA ILE A 75 5.33 9.56 1.79
C ILE A 75 4.73 10.96 1.61
N LEU A 76 3.52 11.18 2.11
CA LEU A 76 2.82 12.46 1.91
C LEU A 76 3.37 13.60 2.76
N GLU A 77 3.97 13.34 3.91
CA GLU A 77 4.48 14.36 4.83
C GLU A 77 5.96 14.69 4.59
N ILE A 78 6.80 13.69 4.35
CA ILE A 78 8.26 13.85 4.28
C ILE A 78 8.89 13.26 3.00
N GLY A 79 8.10 12.65 2.12
CA GLY A 79 8.58 12.14 0.84
C GLY A 79 9.33 10.81 0.91
N TYR A 80 9.22 10.10 2.04
CA TYR A 80 9.87 8.80 2.25
C TYR A 80 8.86 7.74 2.66
N CYS A 81 9.05 6.50 2.18
CA CYS A 81 8.30 5.36 2.73
C CYS A 81 8.73 5.07 4.17
N VAL A 82 10.04 5.06 4.40
CA VAL A 82 10.68 4.77 5.69
C VAL A 82 11.74 5.83 5.94
N HIS A 83 11.74 6.42 7.14
CA HIS A 83 12.74 7.39 7.58
C HIS A 83 13.13 7.07 9.03
N PRO A 84 14.42 7.16 9.41
CA PRO A 84 14.87 6.84 10.76
C PRO A 84 14.10 7.59 11.86
N ASP A 85 13.79 8.87 11.65
CA ASP A 85 13.05 9.68 12.63
C ASP A 85 11.60 9.22 12.88
N ARG A 86 11.05 8.40 11.97
CA ARG A 86 9.69 7.86 12.08
C ARG A 86 9.66 6.46 12.68
N MET A 87 10.82 5.78 12.77
CA MET A 87 10.95 4.41 13.27
C MET A 87 11.39 4.41 14.74
N ARG A 88 10.48 4.77 15.65
CA ARG A 88 10.78 4.85 17.08
C ARG A 88 11.03 3.46 17.71
N PRO A 89 12.11 3.25 18.49
CA PRO A 89 12.42 1.94 19.09
C PRO A 89 11.28 1.36 19.94
N GLU A 90 10.48 2.21 20.60
CA GLU A 90 9.36 1.78 21.43
C GLU A 90 8.26 1.07 20.62
N ASN A 91 8.06 1.51 19.38
CA ASN A 91 7.07 0.94 18.45
C ASN A 91 7.66 -0.17 17.58
N HIS A 92 8.99 -0.28 17.54
CA HIS A 92 9.74 -1.19 16.67
C HIS A 92 10.80 -1.99 17.44
N PRO A 93 10.39 -2.79 18.45
CA PRO A 93 11.33 -3.55 19.28
C PRO A 93 12.10 -4.61 18.47
N GLU A 94 11.57 -5.03 17.32
CA GLU A 94 12.20 -5.99 16.41
C GLU A 94 13.51 -5.47 15.80
N GLN A 95 13.74 -4.15 15.79
CA GLN A 95 14.98 -3.54 15.29
C GLN A 95 16.15 -3.72 16.28
N GLY A 96 15.86 -4.05 17.55
CA GLY A 96 16.86 -4.31 18.57
C GLY A 96 17.64 -3.08 19.05
N PRO A 97 18.55 -3.27 20.03
CA PRO A 97 19.23 -2.17 20.72
C PRO A 97 20.21 -1.38 19.84
N ILE A 98 20.68 -1.98 18.74
CA ILE A 98 21.57 -1.31 17.78
C ILE A 98 20.84 -0.16 17.08
N TRP A 99 19.53 -0.28 16.85
CA TRP A 99 18.74 0.77 16.24
C TRP A 99 18.62 2.01 17.13
N ASP A 100 18.36 1.83 18.42
CA ASP A 100 18.33 2.92 19.40
C ASP A 100 19.69 3.64 19.48
N TRP A 101 20.79 2.86 19.51
CA TRP A 101 22.14 3.44 19.41
C TRP A 101 22.33 4.21 18.10
N TYR A 102 21.90 3.66 16.97
CA TYR A 102 22.03 4.32 15.67
C TYR A 102 21.29 5.65 15.63
N LEU A 103 20.04 5.72 16.10
CA LEU A 103 19.27 6.97 16.13
C LEU A 103 19.94 8.06 16.98
N LYS A 104 20.55 7.69 18.10
CA LYS A 104 21.30 8.64 18.95
C LYS A 104 22.55 9.19 18.29
N ASN A 105 23.14 8.45 17.35
CA ASN A 105 24.41 8.77 16.70
C ASN A 105 24.27 9.09 15.20
N ILE A 106 23.05 9.12 14.65
CA ILE A 106 22.80 9.17 13.20
C ILE A 106 23.41 10.40 12.53
N LYS A 107 23.45 11.54 13.22
CA LYS A 107 24.06 12.78 12.71
C LYS A 107 25.54 12.61 12.40
N ASP A 108 26.25 11.79 13.17
CA ASP A 108 27.68 11.53 12.99
C ASP A 108 27.93 10.31 12.09
N VAL A 109 27.02 9.33 12.13
CA VAL A 109 27.17 8.05 11.42
C VAL A 109 26.73 8.18 9.95
N ALA A 110 25.56 8.77 9.68
CA ALA A 110 24.97 8.81 8.35
C ALA A 110 25.87 9.50 7.30
N PRO A 111 26.52 10.65 7.59
CA PRO A 111 27.44 11.28 6.63
C PRO A 111 28.67 10.43 6.29
N LYS A 112 29.15 9.60 7.22
CA LYS A 112 30.29 8.68 6.98
C LYS A 112 29.97 7.62 5.93
N PHE A 113 28.68 7.34 5.71
CA PHE A 113 28.18 6.44 4.66
C PHE A 113 27.62 7.20 3.45
N GLY A 114 27.86 8.51 3.34
CA GLY A 114 27.44 9.33 2.20
C GLY A 114 25.97 9.74 2.20
N ALA A 115 25.24 9.58 3.33
CA ALA A 115 23.90 10.12 3.45
C ALA A 115 23.93 11.63 3.69
N ASN A 116 22.93 12.33 3.15
CA ASN A 116 22.74 13.77 3.31
C ASN A 116 21.67 14.05 4.36
N TYR A 117 21.84 13.48 5.56
CA TYR A 117 20.82 13.48 6.62
C TYR A 117 20.36 14.91 6.98
N HIS A 118 19.08 15.21 6.75
CA HIS A 118 18.46 16.54 6.85
C HIS A 118 19.15 17.67 6.07
N GLY A 119 20.08 17.34 5.16
CA GLY A 119 20.72 18.32 4.31
C GLY A 119 19.91 18.61 3.07
N LYS A 120 20.34 19.66 2.35
CA LYS A 120 19.80 20.06 1.05
C LYS A 120 20.63 19.46 -0.07
N GLY A 121 20.02 19.23 -1.23
CA GLY A 121 20.68 18.62 -2.39
C GLY A 121 20.60 17.08 -2.40
N PRO A 122 21.25 16.40 -3.36
CA PRO A 122 21.10 14.96 -3.55
C PRO A 122 21.65 14.16 -2.37
N GLY A 123 21.13 12.93 -2.19
CA GLY A 123 21.58 12.00 -1.15
C GLY A 123 20.43 11.33 -0.40
N ALA A 124 20.74 10.22 0.27
CA ALA A 124 19.79 9.54 1.16
C ALA A 124 19.50 10.40 2.39
N LEU A 125 18.27 10.29 2.93
CA LEU A 125 17.82 10.99 4.15
C LEU A 125 17.87 12.53 4.07
N ARG A 126 17.99 13.08 2.86
CA ARG A 126 17.87 14.52 2.61
C ARG A 126 16.49 15.04 2.95
N GLU A 127 16.40 16.33 3.23
CA GLU A 127 15.13 17.02 3.25
C GLU A 127 14.60 17.16 1.81
N ILE A 128 13.35 16.77 1.58
CA ILE A 128 12.68 16.93 0.28
C ILE A 128 12.13 18.35 0.20
N SER A 129 12.40 19.05 -0.92
CA SER A 129 12.00 20.45 -1.06
C SER A 129 10.48 20.62 -1.02
N PRO A 130 9.95 21.75 -0.51
CA PRO A 130 8.51 22.00 -0.48
C PRO A 130 7.85 21.89 -1.86
N GLU A 131 8.54 22.32 -2.92
CA GLU A 131 8.07 22.26 -4.30
C GLU A 131 7.92 20.80 -4.76
N THR A 132 8.93 19.97 -4.48
CA THR A 132 8.91 18.53 -4.81
C THR A 132 7.82 17.81 -4.01
N MET A 133 7.64 18.16 -2.73
CA MET A 133 6.58 17.61 -1.90
C MET A 133 5.19 17.99 -2.43
N GLU A 134 5.03 19.20 -2.95
CA GLU A 134 3.76 19.62 -3.55
C GLU A 134 3.50 18.93 -4.90
N GLU A 135 4.53 18.74 -5.72
CA GLU A 135 4.41 17.91 -6.93
C GLU A 135 4.00 16.47 -6.60
N LEU A 136 4.63 15.86 -5.59
CA LEU A 136 4.27 14.53 -5.10
C LEU A 136 2.79 14.47 -4.68
N ARG A 137 2.33 15.44 -3.88
CA ARG A 137 0.93 15.51 -3.46
C ARG A 137 -0.01 15.73 -4.65
N ASN A 138 0.39 16.52 -5.64
CA ASN A 138 -0.37 16.71 -6.87
C ASN A 138 -0.54 15.41 -7.66
N ILE A 139 0.51 14.59 -7.77
CA ILE A 139 0.41 13.26 -8.39
C ILE A 139 -0.67 12.43 -7.70
N PHE A 140 -0.64 12.35 -6.37
CA PHE A 140 -1.67 11.62 -5.61
C PHE A 140 -3.08 12.16 -5.84
N ARG A 141 -3.25 13.49 -5.97
CA ARG A 141 -4.57 14.08 -6.26
C ARG A 141 -5.05 13.70 -7.66
N VAL A 142 -4.22 13.89 -8.69
CA VAL A 142 -4.65 13.69 -10.10
C VAL A 142 -4.81 12.22 -10.48
N THR A 143 -4.11 11.30 -9.81
CA THR A 143 -4.25 9.85 -10.07
C THR A 143 -5.39 9.20 -9.27
N GLY A 144 -6.12 9.96 -8.45
CA GLY A 144 -7.10 9.42 -7.48
C GLY A 144 -6.46 8.69 -6.30
N GLY A 145 -5.15 8.86 -6.08
CA GLY A 145 -4.43 8.29 -4.95
C GLY A 145 -4.90 8.84 -3.61
N MET A 146 -5.24 10.13 -3.54
CA MET A 146 -5.83 10.74 -2.33
C MET A 146 -7.21 10.17 -2.00
N ASP A 147 -8.05 9.93 -3.01
CA ASP A 147 -9.37 9.34 -2.82
C ASP A 147 -9.27 7.89 -2.34
N PHE A 148 -8.33 7.14 -2.91
CA PHE A 148 -8.03 5.79 -2.46
C PHE A 148 -7.49 5.80 -1.02
N TYR A 149 -6.61 6.75 -0.69
CA TYR A 149 -6.05 6.93 0.64
C TYR A 149 -7.15 7.14 1.69
N ASP A 150 -8.02 8.10 1.42
CA ASP A 150 -9.19 8.41 2.24
C ASP A 150 -10.16 7.22 2.34
N THR A 151 -10.37 6.47 1.24
CA THR A 151 -11.22 5.26 1.24
C THR A 151 -10.70 4.19 2.20
N ILE A 152 -9.38 4.00 2.29
CA ILE A 152 -8.79 3.01 3.22
C ILE A 152 -8.93 3.47 4.68
N LEU A 153 -8.68 4.74 4.97
CA LEU A 153 -8.69 5.25 6.34
C LEU A 153 -10.11 5.46 6.88
N ASN A 154 -10.95 6.13 6.09
CA ASN A 154 -12.26 6.59 6.52
C ASN A 154 -13.41 5.71 6.01
N GLY A 155 -13.12 4.74 5.14
CA GLY A 155 -14.12 3.99 4.43
C GLY A 155 -14.66 4.73 3.20
N ARG A 156 -15.50 4.04 2.44
CA ARG A 156 -16.03 4.57 1.18
C ARG A 156 -17.05 5.68 1.47
N LYS A 157 -16.90 6.83 0.81
CA LYS A 157 -17.84 7.97 0.91
C LYS A 157 -19.16 7.78 0.15
N ASP A 158 -19.26 6.75 -0.72
CA ASP A 158 -20.41 6.57 -1.62
C ASP A 158 -20.66 5.09 -1.99
N ASP A 159 -21.91 4.64 -1.90
CA ASP A 159 -22.41 3.29 -2.18
C ASP A 159 -22.58 2.97 -3.69
N ARG A 160 -22.19 3.88 -4.60
CA ARG A 160 -22.53 3.82 -6.03
C ARG A 160 -21.87 2.73 -6.87
N LEU A 161 -20.95 1.91 -6.33
CA LEU A 161 -20.39 0.75 -7.03
C LEU A 161 -21.02 -0.56 -6.53
N ARG A 162 -22.30 -0.71 -6.84
CA ARG A 162 -23.00 -2.01 -6.89
C ARG A 162 -22.51 -2.83 -8.10
N ILE A 163 -21.23 -3.21 -8.12
CA ILE A 163 -20.65 -4.00 -9.22
C ILE A 163 -21.40 -5.33 -9.39
N PHE A 164 -21.86 -5.91 -8.27
CA PHE A 164 -22.52 -7.22 -8.23
C PHE A 164 -24.05 -7.15 -8.15
N ASN A 165 -24.66 -5.95 -8.13
CA ASN A 165 -26.11 -5.80 -7.98
C ASN A 165 -26.84 -5.62 -9.33
N LYS A 166 -26.24 -6.10 -10.43
CA LYS A 166 -26.92 -6.24 -11.71
C LYS A 166 -27.51 -7.64 -11.81
N ASN A 167 -28.82 -7.71 -11.61
CA ASN A 167 -29.66 -8.88 -11.77
C ASN A 167 -29.22 -9.73 -13.00
N PRO A 168 -28.88 -11.02 -12.85
CA PRO A 168 -28.33 -11.86 -13.93
C PRO A 168 -29.28 -12.08 -15.13
N LYS A 169 -30.53 -11.58 -15.07
CA LYS A 169 -31.54 -11.74 -16.12
C LYS A 169 -31.43 -10.83 -17.34
N SER A 170 -30.43 -9.93 -17.43
CA SER A 170 -30.31 -8.99 -18.57
C SER A 170 -29.29 -9.37 -19.64
N ARG A 171 -28.53 -10.46 -19.47
CA ARG A 171 -27.72 -11.02 -20.56
C ARG A 171 -28.53 -12.10 -21.29
N LYS A 172 -29.33 -11.66 -22.27
CA LYS A 172 -29.81 -12.54 -23.35
C LYS A 172 -28.65 -12.78 -24.35
N PRO A 173 -28.64 -13.93 -25.03
CA PRO A 173 -27.50 -14.40 -25.85
C PRO A 173 -27.11 -13.42 -26.96
#